data_AF-A0A1F7X9G9-F1
#
_entry.id   AF-A0A1F7X9G9-F1
#
_cell.length_a   1.000
_cell.length_b   1.000
_cell.length_c   1.000
_cell.angle_alpha   90.00
_cell.angle_beta   90.00
_cell.angle_gamma   90.00
#
_symmetry.space_group_name_H-M   'P 1'
#
loop_
_entity.id
_entity.type
_entity.pdbx_description
1 polymer ?
#
loop_
_entity_poly.entity_id
_entity_poly.type
_entity_poly.pdbx_seq_one_letter_code
_entity_poly.pdbx_strand_id
1 'polypeptide(L)'
;MQKVNFREEIKLFDQYYKLINEVYGGKKNDLAIEARKRLTASDRYVKRIYRLDTKVSNFPSEYFSKYAPKQAPKRVIQQNKYDLRNLEEFTEYFYYTSHRFIKIVSKLPLIGKINNAGILNVRNNLLEHSDKEKSRILINSFSCGGINGPVIKGPRYSHQINKHRDPGVFPNAIKLKQILKIRLNKAIYELELINAEKLKISNRITTKRLTIVYKNRIS
;
A
#
# COMPACT_ATOMS: atom_id res chain seq x y z
N MET A 1 2.37 10.81 17.17
CA MET A 1 2.16 10.38 15.77
C MET A 1 1.61 8.95 15.77
N GLN A 2 0.49 8.66 15.08
CA GLN A 2 -0.11 7.32 15.12
C GLN A 2 0.74 6.32 14.30
N LYS A 3 1.08 5.17 14.89
CA LYS A 3 1.86 4.12 14.23
C LYS A 3 1.06 3.44 13.12
N VAL A 4 1.34 3.78 11.87
CA VAL A 4 0.68 3.18 10.70
C VAL A 4 1.26 1.79 10.39
N ASN A 5 0.39 0.82 10.08
CA ASN A 5 0.75 -0.52 9.58
C ASN A 5 -0.46 -1.17 8.89
N PHE A 6 -0.24 -2.21 8.09
CA PHE A 6 -1.26 -2.92 7.31
C PHE A 6 -1.56 -4.33 7.83
N ARG A 7 -1.33 -4.62 9.12
CA ARG A 7 -1.50 -5.98 9.66
C ARG A 7 -2.92 -6.52 9.52
N GLU A 8 -3.92 -5.67 9.72
CA GLU A 8 -5.32 -6.04 9.62
C GLU A 8 -5.72 -6.27 8.15
N GLU A 9 -5.29 -5.39 7.26
CA GLU A 9 -5.57 -5.46 5.83
C GLU A 9 -4.91 -6.68 5.19
N ILE A 10 -3.72 -7.07 5.68
CA ILE A 10 -3.06 -8.31 5.31
C ILE A 10 -3.93 -9.52 5.69
N LYS A 11 -4.48 -9.57 6.91
CA LYS A 11 -5.36 -10.68 7.33
C LYS A 11 -6.64 -10.72 6.49
N LEU A 12 -7.26 -9.57 6.24
CA LEU A 12 -8.44 -9.48 5.37
C LEU A 12 -8.12 -9.94 3.94
N PHE A 13 -6.94 -9.57 3.43
CA PHE A 13 -6.51 -10.03 2.10
C PHE A 13 -6.33 -11.55 2.06
N ASP A 14 -5.76 -12.15 3.11
CA ASP A 14 -5.58 -13.60 3.20
C ASP A 14 -6.93 -14.34 3.27
N GLN A 15 -7.91 -13.81 4.01
CA GLN A 15 -9.29 -14.35 4.04
C GLN A 15 -9.96 -14.24 2.65
N TYR A 16 -9.89 -13.06 2.04
CA TYR A 16 -10.40 -12.82 0.69
C TYR A 16 -9.77 -13.80 -0.32
N TYR A 17 -8.46 -14.00 -0.25
CA TYR A 17 -7.74 -14.91 -1.14
C TYR A 17 -8.20 -16.36 -1.01
N LYS A 18 -8.40 -16.83 0.22
CA LYS A 18 -8.93 -18.18 0.49
C LYS A 18 -10.29 -18.38 -0.20
N LEU A 19 -11.22 -17.44 0.00
CA LEU A 19 -12.55 -17.49 -0.61
C LEU A 19 -12.50 -17.43 -2.14
N ILE A 20 -11.62 -16.62 -2.71
CA ILE A 20 -11.41 -16.61 -4.17
C ILE A 20 -10.95 -17.97 -4.68
N ASN A 21 -10.01 -18.61 -3.98
CA ASN A 21 -9.50 -19.91 -4.40
C ASN A 21 -10.61 -20.97 -4.39
N GLU A 22 -11.47 -20.96 -3.35
CA GLU A 22 -12.65 -21.82 -3.26
C GLU A 22 -13.67 -21.55 -4.38
N VAL A 23 -13.97 -20.28 -4.64
CA VAL A 23 -15.02 -19.90 -5.62
C VAL A 23 -14.54 -20.03 -7.07
N TYR A 24 -13.28 -19.70 -7.38
CA TYR A 24 -12.78 -19.59 -8.76
C TYR A 24 -11.72 -20.62 -9.15
N GLY A 25 -11.36 -21.55 -8.26
CA GLY A 25 -10.46 -22.66 -8.57
C GLY A 25 -9.05 -22.20 -8.95
N GLY A 26 -8.53 -21.17 -8.30
CA GLY A 26 -7.12 -20.78 -8.40
C GLY A 26 -6.66 -20.00 -9.64
N LYS A 27 -7.55 -19.68 -10.60
CA LYS A 27 -7.19 -18.95 -11.85
C LYS A 27 -6.51 -17.58 -11.66
N LYS A 28 -6.52 -17.03 -10.45
CA LYS A 28 -5.96 -15.70 -10.12
C LYS A 28 -4.85 -15.77 -9.05
N ASN A 29 -4.32 -16.95 -8.77
CA ASN A 29 -3.37 -17.15 -7.67
C ASN A 29 -2.09 -16.33 -7.85
N ASP A 30 -1.50 -16.29 -9.03
CA ASP A 30 -0.26 -15.53 -9.27
C ASP A 30 -0.44 -14.03 -9.00
N LEU A 31 -1.55 -13.45 -9.47
CA LEU A 31 -1.87 -12.04 -9.22
C LEU A 31 -2.13 -11.78 -7.73
N ALA A 32 -2.81 -12.68 -7.04
CA ALA A 32 -3.08 -12.54 -5.61
C ALA A 32 -1.81 -12.68 -4.76
N ILE A 33 -0.93 -13.64 -5.09
CA ILE A 33 0.38 -13.82 -4.45
C ILE A 33 1.23 -12.56 -4.65
N GLU A 34 1.28 -12.02 -5.87
CA GLU A 34 2.04 -10.81 -6.13
C GLU A 34 1.43 -9.60 -5.40
N ALA A 35 0.11 -9.44 -5.38
CA ALA A 35 -0.55 -8.40 -4.60
C ALA A 35 -0.20 -8.51 -3.11
N ARG A 36 -0.25 -9.71 -2.54
CA ARG A 36 0.12 -9.96 -1.14
C ARG A 36 1.57 -9.61 -0.85
N LYS A 37 2.51 -10.00 -1.73
CA LYS A 37 3.94 -9.64 -1.62
C LYS A 37 4.11 -8.12 -1.56
N ARG A 38 3.43 -7.37 -2.44
CA ARG A 38 3.51 -5.91 -2.48
C ARG A 38 2.87 -5.26 -1.25
N LEU A 39 1.71 -5.71 -0.81
CA LEU A 39 1.08 -5.20 0.42
C LEU A 39 1.99 -5.38 1.65
N THR A 40 2.65 -6.54 1.75
CA THR A 40 3.59 -6.86 2.84
C THR A 40 4.85 -5.99 2.76
N ALA A 41 5.36 -5.76 1.55
CA ALA A 41 6.48 -4.85 1.34
C ALA A 41 6.11 -3.41 1.74
N SER A 42 4.92 -2.91 1.35
CA SER A 42 4.42 -1.60 1.79
C SER A 42 4.35 -1.48 3.31
N ASP A 43 3.86 -2.51 4.01
CA ASP A 43 3.86 -2.56 5.49
C ASP A 43 5.26 -2.47 6.11
N ARG A 44 6.22 -3.23 5.56
CA ARG A 44 7.61 -3.19 6.01
C ARG A 44 8.22 -1.80 5.81
N TYR A 45 8.01 -1.19 4.64
CA TYR A 45 8.54 0.14 4.35
C TYR A 45 7.94 1.21 5.26
N VAL A 46 6.62 1.26 5.43
CA VAL A 46 5.98 2.23 6.34
C VAL A 46 6.50 2.11 7.77
N LYS A 47 6.71 0.89 8.28
CA LYS A 47 7.29 0.68 9.61
C LYS A 47 8.73 1.16 9.71
N ARG A 48 9.53 0.94 8.66
CA ARG A 48 10.93 1.38 8.61
C ARG A 48 11.02 2.90 8.52
N ILE A 49 10.19 3.52 7.68
CA ILE A 49 10.02 4.97 7.57
C ILE A 49 9.66 5.57 8.91
N TYR A 50 8.63 5.05 9.61
CA TYR A 50 8.24 5.55 10.93
C TYR A 50 9.41 5.56 11.93
N ARG A 51 10.20 4.48 11.97
CA ARG A 51 11.35 4.37 12.88
C ARG A 51 12.45 5.38 12.53
N LEU A 52 12.78 5.49 11.24
CA LEU A 52 13.81 6.41 10.78
C LEU A 52 13.39 7.88 10.93
N ASP A 53 12.14 8.20 10.57
CA ASP A 53 11.58 9.55 10.72
C ASP A 53 11.53 9.97 12.20
N THR A 54 11.17 9.07 13.10
CA THR A 54 11.26 9.32 14.56
C THR A 54 12.70 9.56 15.00
N LYS A 55 13.65 8.75 14.50
CA LYS A 55 15.08 8.90 14.83
C LYS A 55 15.64 10.23 14.34
N VAL A 56 15.32 10.62 13.11
CA VAL A 56 15.74 11.87 12.48
C VAL A 56 15.09 13.08 13.16
N SER A 57 13.81 13.00 13.50
CA SER A 57 13.07 14.09 14.15
C SER A 57 13.52 14.34 15.59
N ASN A 58 13.93 13.30 16.30
CA ASN A 58 14.45 13.41 17.65
C ASN A 58 15.94 13.82 17.70
N PHE A 59 16.56 14.08 16.54
CA PHE A 59 17.92 14.58 16.53
C PHE A 59 17.92 16.00 17.10
N PRO A 60 18.65 16.28 18.21
CA PRO A 60 18.52 17.55 18.91
C PRO A 60 18.88 18.70 17.98
N SER A 61 17.94 19.62 17.74
CA SER A 61 18.23 20.87 17.01
C SER A 61 19.31 21.67 17.73
N GLU A 62 19.33 21.58 19.07
CA GLU A 62 20.35 22.14 19.96
C GLU A 62 21.77 21.64 19.65
N TYR A 63 21.94 20.44 19.09
CA TYR A 63 23.26 19.94 18.71
C TYR A 63 23.86 20.75 17.54
N PHE A 64 23.03 21.27 16.65
CA PHE A 64 23.47 22.13 15.54
C PHE A 64 23.67 23.58 15.95
N SER A 65 22.91 24.08 16.94
CA SER A 65 23.08 25.45 17.44
C SER A 65 24.23 25.59 18.44
N LYS A 66 24.47 24.56 19.27
CA LYS A 66 25.48 24.59 20.34
C LYS A 66 26.88 24.16 19.89
N TYR A 67 26.96 23.21 18.97
CA TYR A 67 28.22 22.83 18.34
C TYR A 67 28.22 23.44 16.94
N ALA A 68 29.01 24.51 16.74
CA ALA A 68 29.32 24.99 15.40
C ALA A 68 29.72 23.78 14.51
N PRO A 69 29.42 23.77 13.20
CA PRO A 69 29.64 22.61 12.32
C PRO A 69 31.06 22.03 12.33
N LYS A 70 32.03 22.75 12.90
CA LYS A 70 33.41 22.31 13.13
C LYS A 70 33.60 21.34 14.31
N GLN A 71 32.69 21.29 15.30
CA GLN A 71 32.88 20.55 16.55
C GLN A 71 32.01 19.29 16.71
N ALA A 72 30.96 19.12 15.91
CA ALA A 72 30.20 17.87 15.95
C ALA A 72 31.09 16.70 15.47
N PRO A 73 31.11 15.55 16.18
CA PRO A 73 31.92 14.41 15.75
C PRO A 73 31.53 14.00 14.33
N LYS A 74 32.51 13.90 13.41
CA LYS A 74 32.29 13.55 11.99
C LYS A 74 31.37 12.33 11.82
N ARG A 75 31.47 11.35 12.73
CA ARG A 75 30.63 10.14 12.77
C ARG A 75 29.13 10.44 12.91
N VAL A 76 28.75 11.43 13.72
CA VAL A 76 27.35 11.80 13.98
C VAL A 76 26.74 12.46 12.73
N ILE A 77 27.47 13.38 12.09
CA ILE A 77 27.04 14.01 10.84
C ILE A 77 26.87 12.96 9.73
N GLN A 78 27.83 12.05 9.60
CA GLN A 78 27.79 10.97 8.60
C GLN A 78 26.60 10.01 8.83
N GLN A 79 26.36 9.60 10.09
CA GLN A 79 25.24 8.73 10.42
C GLN A 79 23.89 9.37 10.12
N ASN A 80 23.71 10.65 10.45
CA ASN A 80 22.48 11.38 10.11
C ASN A 80 22.27 11.49 8.60
N LYS A 81 23.34 11.79 7.85
CA LYS A 81 23.28 11.84 6.39
C LYS A 81 22.86 10.48 5.80
N TYR A 82 23.38 9.38 6.36
CA TYR A 82 23.00 8.03 5.97
C TYR A 82 21.54 7.70 6.32
N ASP A 83 21.08 8.07 7.52
CA ASP A 83 19.70 7.85 7.95
C ASP A 83 18.69 8.66 7.12
N LEU A 84 19.02 9.91 6.77
CA LEU A 84 18.23 10.75 5.87
C LEU A 84 18.12 10.16 4.47
N ARG A 85 19.25 9.73 3.90
CA ARG A 85 19.26 9.06 2.58
C ARG A 85 18.41 7.79 2.60
N ASN A 86 18.54 6.96 3.62
CA ASN A 86 17.72 5.76 3.75
C ASN A 86 16.23 6.10 3.90
N LEU A 87 15.90 7.16 4.65
CA LEU A 87 14.53 7.59 4.83
C LEU A 87 13.89 8.02 3.51
N GLU A 88 14.65 8.74 2.67
CA GLU A 88 14.26 9.09 1.31
C GLU A 88 14.06 7.84 0.45
N GLU A 89 15.06 6.96 0.35
CA GLU A 89 14.98 5.73 -0.45
C GLU A 89 13.78 4.85 -0.05
N PHE A 90 13.55 4.63 1.25
CA PHE A 90 12.39 3.87 1.72
C PHE A 90 11.05 4.56 1.42
N THR A 91 11.02 5.89 1.45
CA THR A 91 9.85 6.68 1.08
C THR A 91 9.50 6.46 -0.38
N GLU A 92 10.48 6.50 -1.27
CA GLU A 92 10.27 6.16 -2.68
C GLU A 92 9.78 4.72 -2.85
N TYR A 93 10.48 3.75 -2.25
CA TYR A 93 10.10 2.34 -2.34
C TYR A 93 8.66 2.07 -1.86
N PHE A 94 8.20 2.78 -0.83
CA PHE A 94 6.80 2.72 -0.41
C PHE A 94 5.85 3.17 -1.52
N TYR A 95 6.10 4.31 -2.18
CA TYR A 95 5.24 4.80 -3.26
C TYR A 95 5.27 3.89 -4.49
N TYR A 96 6.44 3.44 -4.92
CA TYR A 96 6.59 2.45 -6.00
C TYR A 96 5.81 1.17 -5.72
N THR A 97 6.02 0.58 -4.54
CA THR A 97 5.41 -0.69 -4.15
C THR A 97 3.90 -0.55 -4.01
N SER A 98 3.43 0.50 -3.35
CA SER A 98 2.01 0.71 -3.09
C SER A 98 1.23 1.02 -4.37
N HIS A 99 1.83 1.76 -5.31
CA HIS A 99 1.25 1.96 -6.63
C HIS A 99 1.13 0.64 -7.41
N ARG A 100 2.19 -0.18 -7.41
CA ARG A 100 2.16 -1.49 -8.07
C ARG A 100 1.09 -2.39 -7.45
N PHE A 101 1.00 -2.40 -6.12
CA PHE A 101 -0.06 -3.10 -5.40
C PHE A 101 -1.45 -2.65 -5.86
N ILE A 102 -1.75 -1.34 -5.88
CA ILE A 102 -3.02 -0.77 -6.36
C ILE A 102 -3.37 -1.25 -7.77
N LYS A 103 -2.39 -1.25 -8.69
CA LYS A 103 -2.59 -1.72 -10.07
C LYS A 103 -2.91 -3.21 -10.16
N ILE A 104 -2.29 -4.05 -9.33
CA ILE A 104 -2.49 -5.50 -9.36
C ILE A 104 -3.80 -5.87 -8.68
N VAL A 105 -4.03 -5.36 -7.47
CA VAL A 105 -5.22 -5.69 -6.67
C VAL A 105 -6.52 -5.27 -7.37
N SER A 106 -6.50 -4.18 -8.15
CA SER A 106 -7.65 -3.74 -8.94
C SER A 106 -8.04 -4.69 -10.07
N LYS A 107 -7.21 -5.69 -10.40
CA LYS A 107 -7.51 -6.76 -11.37
C LYS A 107 -8.08 -8.02 -10.73
N LEU A 108 -8.13 -8.07 -9.40
CA LEU A 108 -8.69 -9.21 -8.68
C LEU A 108 -10.22 -9.08 -8.61
N PRO A 109 -10.96 -10.21 -8.65
CA PRO A 109 -12.42 -10.22 -8.60
C PRO A 109 -13.00 -9.41 -7.44
N LEU A 110 -14.08 -8.66 -7.71
CA LEU A 110 -14.93 -7.97 -6.72
C LEU A 110 -14.27 -6.81 -5.93
N ILE A 111 -12.95 -6.61 -6.01
CA ILE A 111 -12.27 -5.47 -5.38
C ILE A 111 -12.62 -4.15 -6.10
N GLY A 112 -12.62 -4.18 -7.43
CA GLY A 112 -12.78 -2.99 -8.27
C GLY A 112 -11.56 -2.05 -8.25
N LYS A 113 -11.73 -0.85 -8.79
CA LYS A 113 -10.65 0.15 -8.86
C LYS A 113 -10.37 0.77 -7.49
N ILE A 114 -9.09 0.79 -7.08
CA ILE A 114 -8.63 1.51 -5.89
C ILE A 114 -8.07 2.88 -6.30
N ASN A 115 -8.68 3.95 -5.80
CA ASN A 115 -8.23 5.32 -6.05
C ASN A 115 -7.59 5.95 -4.81
N ASN A 116 -6.26 5.90 -4.73
CA ASN A 116 -5.49 6.69 -3.77
C ASN A 116 -4.72 7.79 -4.52
N ALA A 117 -5.36 8.94 -4.69
CA ALA A 117 -4.83 10.07 -5.43
C ALA A 117 -3.43 10.51 -4.95
N GLY A 118 -3.11 10.41 -3.65
CA GLY A 118 -1.81 10.80 -3.14
C GLY A 118 -0.70 9.87 -3.64
N ILE A 119 -0.87 8.56 -3.51
CA ILE A 119 0.09 7.57 -4.05
C ILE A 119 0.21 7.69 -5.57
N LEU A 120 -0.92 7.83 -6.27
CA LEU A 120 -0.94 7.97 -7.72
C LEU A 120 -0.23 9.26 -8.17
N ASN A 121 -0.48 10.37 -7.50
CA ASN A 121 0.14 11.65 -7.82
C ASN A 121 1.64 11.63 -7.56
N VAL A 122 2.08 11.13 -6.41
CA VAL A 122 3.50 11.05 -6.09
C VAL A 122 4.20 10.14 -7.08
N ARG A 123 3.66 8.94 -7.31
CA ARG A 123 4.29 7.98 -8.21
C ARG A 123 4.37 8.51 -9.64
N ASN A 124 3.26 8.95 -10.20
CA ASN A 124 3.22 9.35 -11.61
C ASN A 124 3.88 10.70 -11.79
N ASN A 125 3.58 11.70 -10.95
CA ASN A 125 3.98 13.08 -11.24
C ASN A 125 5.27 13.52 -10.53
N LEU A 126 5.67 12.90 -9.42
CA LEU A 126 6.88 13.30 -8.68
C LEU A 126 8.04 12.31 -8.86
N LEU A 127 7.77 11.01 -9.02
CA LEU A 127 8.80 9.97 -9.15
C LEU A 127 9.05 9.49 -10.58
N GLU A 128 8.02 9.19 -11.39
CA GLU A 128 8.21 8.69 -12.77
C GLU A 128 8.57 9.77 -13.79
N HIS A 129 8.35 11.04 -13.47
CA HIS A 129 8.28 12.09 -14.49
C HIS A 129 9.28 13.23 -14.26
N SER A 130 10.30 13.10 -13.41
CA SER A 130 11.40 14.08 -13.38
C SER A 130 11.99 14.32 -14.78
N ASP A 131 11.99 13.31 -15.65
CA ASP A 131 12.71 13.34 -16.92
C ASP A 131 11.82 13.67 -18.14
N LYS A 132 10.54 14.00 -17.96
CA LYS A 132 9.63 14.37 -19.06
C LYS A 132 9.35 15.87 -19.07
N GLU A 133 9.51 16.53 -20.23
CA GLU A 133 9.27 17.97 -20.43
C GLU A 133 7.93 18.50 -19.85
N LYS A 134 6.89 17.67 -19.83
CA LYS A 134 5.56 18.04 -19.32
C LYS A 134 5.46 18.13 -17.80
N SER A 135 6.36 17.50 -17.03
CA SER A 135 6.25 17.48 -15.56
C SER A 135 6.62 18.82 -14.93
N ARG A 136 7.55 19.56 -15.58
CA ARG A 136 8.12 20.83 -15.11
C ARG A 136 8.69 20.75 -13.68
N ILE A 137 9.08 19.56 -13.24
CA ILE A 137 9.83 19.39 -11.99
C ILE A 137 11.29 19.66 -12.32
N LEU A 138 11.86 20.65 -11.66
CA LEU A 138 13.23 21.08 -11.93
C LEU A 138 14.26 20.29 -11.11
N ILE A 139 13.89 19.88 -9.90
CA ILE A 139 14.73 19.15 -8.95
C ILE A 139 13.82 18.23 -8.15
N ASN A 140 14.20 16.98 -7.89
CA ASN A 140 13.53 16.16 -6.87
C ASN A 140 14.10 16.55 -5.50
N SER A 141 13.23 16.94 -4.59
CA SER A 141 13.59 17.35 -3.25
C SER A 141 12.80 16.53 -2.22
N PHE A 142 13.39 16.37 -1.05
CA PHE A 142 12.86 15.54 0.01
C PHE A 142 12.77 16.35 1.30
N SER A 143 11.74 16.10 2.10
CA SER A 143 11.64 16.67 3.44
C SER A 143 11.02 15.69 4.43
N CYS A 144 11.48 15.74 5.67
CA CYS A 144 11.04 14.90 6.78
C CYS A 144 10.79 15.74 8.05
N GLY A 145 10.36 15.08 9.15
CA GLY A 145 10.13 15.75 10.43
C GLY A 145 8.80 16.49 10.59
N GLY A 146 7.93 16.43 9.58
CA GLY A 146 6.56 16.91 9.68
C GLY A 146 5.60 15.88 10.28
N ILE A 147 4.46 16.33 10.81
CA ILE A 147 3.43 15.45 11.40
C ILE A 147 2.88 14.38 10.42
N ASN A 148 2.98 14.63 9.12
CA ASN A 148 2.55 13.72 8.05
C ASN A 148 3.63 12.73 7.60
N GLY A 149 4.80 12.78 8.24
CA GLY A 149 5.98 12.01 7.85
C GLY A 149 6.71 12.61 6.65
N PRO A 150 7.58 11.81 6.02
CA PRO A 150 8.33 12.23 4.85
C PRO A 150 7.45 12.61 3.67
N VAL A 151 7.94 13.56 2.89
CA VAL A 151 7.26 14.16 1.74
C VAL A 151 8.23 14.28 0.59
N ILE A 152 7.82 13.80 -0.59
CA ILE A 152 8.53 14.04 -1.85
C ILE A 152 8.03 15.36 -2.43
N LYS A 153 8.94 16.24 -2.78
CA LYS A 153 8.68 17.59 -3.31
C LYS A 153 9.33 17.73 -4.67
N GLY A 154 8.61 18.29 -5.63
CA GLY A 154 9.21 18.83 -6.85
C GLY A 154 9.06 20.34 -6.82
N PRO A 155 10.14 21.14 -6.68
CA PRO A 155 10.14 22.56 -7.03
C PRO A 155 9.46 22.79 -8.38
N ARG A 156 8.53 23.73 -8.36
CA ARG A 156 7.69 24.16 -9.48
C ARG A 156 7.66 25.68 -9.51
N TYR A 157 7.25 26.23 -10.64
CA TYR A 157 6.91 27.65 -10.75
C TYR A 157 5.81 28.05 -9.75
N SER A 158 5.84 29.30 -9.28
CA SER A 158 4.96 29.83 -8.22
C SER A 158 3.47 29.53 -8.43
N HIS A 159 2.97 29.70 -9.66
CA HIS A 159 1.57 29.44 -10.02
C HIS A 159 1.16 27.94 -9.98
N GLN A 160 2.10 27.01 -9.76
CA GLN A 160 1.86 25.56 -9.70
C GLN A 160 2.21 24.93 -8.35
N ILE A 161 2.47 25.75 -7.31
CA ILE A 161 2.95 25.25 -6.01
C ILE A 161 1.99 24.24 -5.36
N ASN A 162 0.69 24.34 -5.68
CA ASN A 162 -0.35 23.45 -5.18
C ASN A 162 -0.62 22.22 -6.09
N LYS A 163 0.04 22.13 -7.24
CA LYS A 163 -0.21 21.06 -8.23
C LYS A 163 0.55 19.80 -7.85
N HIS A 164 -0.16 18.69 -7.68
CA HIS A 164 0.37 17.36 -7.31
C HIS A 164 1.22 17.36 -6.03
N ARG A 165 0.75 18.07 -4.99
CA ARG A 165 1.41 18.05 -3.68
C ARG A 165 1.36 16.65 -3.07
N ASP A 166 2.47 16.19 -2.51
CA ASP A 166 2.51 15.01 -1.66
C ASP A 166 1.94 15.35 -0.26
N PRO A 167 0.85 14.70 0.18
CA PRO A 167 0.33 14.85 1.55
C PRO A 167 1.28 14.32 2.63
N GLY A 168 2.22 13.44 2.26
CA GLY A 168 3.13 12.72 3.14
C GLY A 168 2.82 11.23 3.21
N VAL A 169 3.83 10.42 3.56
CA VAL A 169 3.74 8.95 3.59
C VAL A 169 2.63 8.47 4.52
N PHE A 170 2.47 9.03 5.72
CA PHE A 170 1.52 8.50 6.69
C PHE A 170 0.06 8.74 6.32
N PRO A 171 -0.38 9.96 5.92
CA PRO A 171 -1.73 10.16 5.39
C PRO A 171 -2.04 9.27 4.18
N ASN A 172 -1.07 9.12 3.27
CA ASN A 172 -1.22 8.27 2.09
C ASN A 172 -1.40 6.79 2.46
N ALA A 173 -0.62 6.29 3.41
CA ALA A 173 -0.73 4.93 3.93
C ALA A 173 -2.06 4.70 4.68
N ILE A 174 -2.50 5.64 5.52
CA ILE A 174 -3.79 5.58 6.22
C ILE A 174 -4.94 5.53 5.22
N LYS A 175 -4.92 6.39 4.20
CA LYS A 175 -5.95 6.40 3.15
C LYS A 175 -5.99 5.08 2.38
N LEU A 176 -4.83 4.52 2.02
CA LEU A 176 -4.77 3.21 1.37
C LEU A 176 -5.36 2.13 2.26
N LYS A 177 -5.01 2.14 3.54
CA LYS A 177 -5.50 1.21 4.57
C LYS A 177 -7.03 1.23 4.63
N GLN A 178 -7.62 2.41 4.77
CA GLN A 178 -9.08 2.59 4.85
C GLN A 178 -9.79 2.09 3.60
N ILE A 179 -9.29 2.46 2.40
CA ILE A 179 -9.88 2.01 1.14
C ILE A 179 -9.82 0.49 1.04
N LEU A 180 -8.68 -0.13 1.37
CA LEU A 180 -8.54 -1.58 1.34
C LEU A 180 -9.50 -2.28 2.26
N LYS A 181 -9.62 -1.85 3.51
CA LYS A 181 -10.53 -2.44 4.49
C LYS A 181 -11.97 -2.47 3.97
N ILE A 182 -12.45 -1.35 3.43
CA ILE A 182 -13.80 -1.24 2.84
C ILE A 182 -13.96 -2.21 1.66
N ARG A 183 -13.01 -2.20 0.71
CA ARG A 183 -13.09 -3.01 -0.51
C ARG A 183 -12.97 -4.51 -0.23
N LEU A 184 -12.10 -4.91 0.68
CA LEU A 184 -11.90 -6.30 1.06
C LEU A 184 -13.12 -6.86 1.78
N ASN A 185 -13.68 -6.13 2.76
CA ASN A 185 -14.88 -6.57 3.46
C ASN A 185 -16.07 -6.76 2.50
N LYS A 186 -16.28 -5.81 1.59
CA LYS A 186 -17.32 -5.94 0.56
C LYS A 186 -17.09 -7.18 -0.32
N ALA A 187 -15.87 -7.37 -0.81
CA ALA A 187 -15.55 -8.50 -1.67
C ALA A 187 -15.67 -9.85 -0.94
N ILE A 188 -15.27 -9.92 0.33
CA ILE A 188 -15.42 -11.11 1.19
C ILE A 188 -16.91 -11.47 1.32
N TYR A 189 -17.76 -10.50 1.68
CA TYR A 189 -19.19 -10.70 1.81
C TYR A 189 -19.82 -11.23 0.50
N GLU A 190 -19.48 -10.63 -0.64
CA GLU A 190 -19.97 -11.09 -1.94
C GLU A 190 -19.50 -12.52 -2.28
N LEU A 191 -18.26 -12.89 -1.95
CA LEU A 191 -17.76 -14.26 -2.14
C LEU A 191 -18.45 -15.27 -1.25
N GLU A 192 -18.74 -14.91 0.00
CA GLU A 192 -19.47 -15.77 0.94
C GLU A 192 -20.88 -16.06 0.44
N LEU A 193 -21.58 -15.05 -0.11
CA LEU A 193 -22.89 -15.25 -0.76
C LEU A 193 -22.80 -16.21 -1.95
N ILE A 194 -21.84 -16.00 -2.85
CA ILE A 194 -21.63 -16.88 -4.02
C ILE A 194 -21.33 -18.32 -3.57
N ASN A 195 -20.51 -18.49 -2.52
CA ASN A 195 -20.17 -19.81 -2.00
C ASN A 195 -21.39 -20.51 -1.39
N ALA A 196 -22.21 -19.80 -0.62
CA ALA A 196 -23.44 -20.32 -0.04
C ALA A 196 -24.44 -20.77 -1.12
N GLU A 197 -24.57 -20.01 -2.21
CA GLU A 197 -25.41 -20.38 -3.34
C GLU A 197 -24.92 -21.65 -4.05
N LYS A 198 -23.60 -21.77 -4.27
CA LYS A 198 -23.01 -22.99 -4.85
C LYS A 198 -23.27 -24.23 -3.99
N LEU A 199 -23.17 -24.12 -2.68
CA LEU A 199 -23.46 -25.22 -1.75
C LEU A 199 -24.94 -25.63 -1.79
N LYS A 200 -25.87 -24.66 -1.83
CA LYS A 200 -27.31 -24.94 -1.99
C LYS A 200 -27.61 -25.71 -3.29
N ILE A 201 -26.98 -25.31 -4.40
CA ILE A 201 -27.14 -25.97 -5.70
C ILE A 201 -26.56 -27.39 -5.65
N SER A 202 -25.36 -27.56 -5.10
CA SER A 202 -24.71 -28.87 -4.95
C SER A 202 -25.59 -29.85 -4.17
N ASN A 203 -26.12 -29.43 -3.02
CA ASN A 203 -27.01 -30.26 -2.22
C ASN A 203 -28.28 -30.67 -2.98
N ARG A 204 -28.91 -29.75 -3.72
CA ARG A 204 -30.08 -30.07 -4.56
C ARG A 204 -29.77 -31.11 -5.65
N ILE A 205 -28.59 -31.04 -6.26
CA ILE A 205 -28.16 -31.99 -7.30
C ILE A 205 -27.91 -33.37 -6.68
N THR A 206 -27.21 -33.43 -5.55
CA THR A 206 -26.93 -34.69 -4.84
C THR A 206 -28.21 -35.39 -4.42
N THR A 207 -29.17 -34.65 -3.85
CA THR A 207 -30.49 -35.21 -3.50
C THR A 207 -31.23 -35.74 -4.74
N LYS A 208 -31.28 -34.99 -5.84
CA LYS A 208 -31.92 -35.45 -7.09
C LYS A 208 -31.27 -36.72 -7.65
N ARG A 209 -29.94 -36.82 -7.65
CA ARG A 209 -29.22 -38.02 -8.12
C ARG A 209 -29.53 -39.23 -7.25
N LEU A 210 -29.54 -39.06 -5.92
CA LEU A 210 -29.92 -40.15 -5.02
C LEU A 210 -31.36 -40.62 -5.28
N THR A 211 -32.31 -39.70 -5.47
CA THR A 211 -33.70 -40.08 -5.79
C THR A 211 -33.82 -40.85 -7.10
N ILE A 212 -33.05 -40.48 -8.15
CA ILE A 212 -33.04 -41.21 -9.43
C ILE A 212 -32.44 -42.61 -9.26
N VAL A 213 -31.31 -42.74 -8.54
CA VAL A 213 -30.67 -44.03 -8.27
C VAL A 213 -31.58 -44.95 -7.45
N TYR A 214 -32.30 -44.42 -6.46
CA TYR A 214 -33.27 -45.19 -5.68
C TYR A 214 -34.46 -45.66 -6.51
N LYS A 215 -35.03 -44.82 -7.39
CA LYS A 215 -36.14 -45.22 -8.27
C LYS A 215 -35.75 -46.36 -9.21
N ASN A 216 -34.56 -46.29 -9.82
CA ASN A 216 -34.07 -47.32 -10.74
C ASN A 216 -33.66 -48.65 -10.07
N ARG A 217 -33.63 -48.72 -8.73
CA ARG A 217 -33.35 -49.97 -7.99
C ARG A 217 -34.61 -50.69 -7.52
N ILE A 218 -35.77 -50.03 -7.54
CA ILE A 218 -37.05 -50.56 -7.06
C ILE A 218 -37.98 -50.92 -8.23
N SER A 219 -37.56 -50.64 -9.47
CA SER A 219 -38.19 -51.11 -10.72
C SER A 219 -37.36 -52.25 -11.30
#